data_AF-A0A7X6YCM6-F1
#
_entry.id   AF-A0A7X6YCM6-F1
#
_cell.length_a   1.000
_cell.length_b   1.000
_cell.length_c   1.000
_cell.angle_alpha   90.00
_cell.angle_beta   90.00
_cell.angle_gamma   90.00
#
_symmetry.space_group_name_H-M   'P 1'
#
loop_
_entity.id
_entity.type
_entity.pdbx_description
1 polymer ?
#
loop_
_entity_poly.entity_id
_entity_poly.type
_entity_poly.pdbx_seq_one_letter_code
_entity_poly.pdbx_strand_id
1 'polypeptide(L)' 'MKPISINFTLKTETKTCYRFETGEKPEQMTLYLKKAQVDAAGIDPRKGITVTIEEAK' A
#
# COMPACT_ATOMS: atom_id res chain seq x y z
N MET A 1 -17.85 -8.00 -9.96
CA MET A 1 -17.23 -8.80 -8.88
C MET A 1 -17.25 -8.01 -7.57
N LYS A 2 -17.02 -8.61 -6.39
CA LYS A 2 -16.95 -7.86 -5.12
C LYS A 2 -15.52 -7.33 -4.89
N PRO A 3 -15.33 -6.07 -4.43
CA PRO A 3 -14.02 -5.57 -4.05
C PRO A 3 -13.38 -6.42 -2.96
N ILE A 4 -12.05 -6.49 -2.98
CA ILE A 4 -11.26 -7.03 -1.86
C ILE A 4 -10.49 -5.90 -1.18
N SER A 5 -10.38 -5.97 0.14
CA SER A 5 -9.62 -5.01 0.94
C SER A 5 -8.44 -5.71 1.61
N ILE A 6 -7.24 -5.16 1.45
CA ILE A 6 -6.00 -5.72 1.96
C ILE A 6 -5.27 -4.65 2.78
N ASN A 7 -4.89 -4.99 4.00
CA ASN A 7 -4.12 -4.10 4.87
C ASN A 7 -2.62 -4.31 4.64
N PHE A 8 -1.89 -3.22 4.47
CA PHE A 8 -0.44 -3.22 4.38
C PHE A 8 0.18 -2.34 5.45
N THR A 9 1.40 -2.69 5.85
CA THR A 9 2.21 -1.92 6.81
C THR A 9 3.40 -1.30 6.10
N LEU A 10 3.82 -0.11 6.51
CA LEU A 10 5.00 0.52 5.95
C LEU A 10 6.24 -0.28 6.34
N LYS A 11 6.97 -0.80 5.36
CA LYS A 11 8.23 -1.51 5.60
C LYS A 11 9.43 -0.57 5.56
N THR A 12 9.51 0.24 4.51
CA THR A 12 10.61 1.18 4.28
C THR A 12 10.20 2.23 3.25
N GLU A 13 11.10 3.12 2.91
CA GLU A 13 10.89 4.14 1.89
C GLU A 13 12.15 4.34 1.03
N THR A 14 11.93 4.76 -0.21
CA THR A 14 12.99 5.21 -1.11
C THR A 14 12.93 6.73 -1.24
N LYS A 15 13.77 7.31 -2.11
CA LYS A 15 13.70 8.74 -2.44
C LYS A 15 12.31 9.16 -2.95
N THR A 16 11.58 8.28 -3.65
CA THR A 16 10.33 8.67 -4.32
C THR A 16 9.11 7.82 -3.96
N CYS A 17 9.26 6.72 -3.23
CA CYS A 17 8.15 5.83 -2.89
C CYS A 17 8.16 5.41 -1.42
N TYR A 18 6.98 5.15 -0.87
CA TYR A 18 6.78 4.31 0.30
C TYR A 18 6.64 2.86 -0.14
N ARG A 19 7.30 1.94 0.56
CA ARG A 19 7.18 0.49 0.35
C ARG A 19 6.36 -0.11 1.48
N PHE A 20 5.19 -0.62 1.15
CA PHE A 20 4.30 -1.31 2.07
C PHE A 20 4.35 -2.82 1.82
N GLU A 21 4.25 -3.60 2.89
CA GLU A 21 4.25 -5.06 2.83
C GLU A 21 3.11 -5.65 3.65
N THR A 22 2.66 -6.84 3.26
CA THR A 22 1.70 -7.66 4.00
C THR A 22 1.90 -9.14 3.71
N GLY A 23 1.35 -9.99 4.57
CA GLY A 23 1.52 -11.44 4.50
C GLY A 23 2.93 -11.93 4.85
N GLU A 24 3.13 -13.24 4.70
CA GLU A 24 4.39 -13.94 4.92
C GLU A 24 4.73 -14.80 3.70
N LYS A 25 5.99 -15.23 3.57
CA LYS A 25 6.40 -16.08 2.45
C LYS A 25 5.64 -17.42 2.45
N PRO A 26 5.26 -17.96 1.29
CA PRO A 26 5.54 -17.47 -0.07
C PRO A 26 4.58 -16.37 -0.58
N GLU A 27 3.50 -16.09 0.14
CA GLU A 27 2.41 -15.19 -0.26
C GLU A 27 2.65 -13.71 0.11
N GLN A 28 3.91 -13.32 0.35
CA GLN A 28 4.24 -11.96 0.73
C GLN A 28 3.94 -11.00 -0.43
N MET A 29 3.17 -9.95 -0.13
CA MET A 29 2.84 -8.90 -1.10
C MET A 29 3.58 -7.60 -0.76
N THR A 30 4.06 -6.92 -1.80
CA THR A 30 4.73 -5.61 -1.68
C THR A 30 4.03 -4.59 -2.58
N LEU A 31 3.71 -3.42 -2.03
CA LEU A 31 3.13 -2.30 -2.76
C LEU A 31 4.02 -1.07 -2.65
N TYR A 32 4.31 -0.44 -3.79
CA TYR A 32 5.02 0.84 -3.84
C TYR A 32 4.05 1.96 -4.21
N LEU A 33 3.93 2.97 -3.35
CA LEU A 33 3.16 4.18 -3.63
C LEU A 33 4.09 5.39 -3.70
N LYS A 34 3.87 6.28 -4.67
CA LYS A 34 4.66 7.51 -4.78
C LYS A 34 4.41 8.41 -3.57
N LYS A 35 5.48 8.93 -2.97
CA LYS A 35 5.41 9.83 -1.82
C LYS A 35 4.49 11.02 -2.09
N ALA A 36 4.69 11.68 -3.23
CA ALA A 36 3.87 12.81 -3.65
C ALA A 36 2.35 12.54 -3.63
N GLN A 37 1.91 11.32 -3.95
CA GLN A 37 0.48 10.97 -3.94
C GLN A 37 -0.03 10.69 -2.51
N VAL A 38 0.75 9.96 -1.71
CA VAL A 38 0.40 9.64 -0.31
C VAL A 38 0.39 10.92 0.53
N ASP A 39 1.41 11.76 0.36
CA ASP A 39 1.59 13.02 1.06
C ASP A 39 0.50 14.02 0.68
N ALA A 40 0.19 14.16 -0.62
CA ALA A 40 -0.89 15.03 -1.08
C ALA A 40 -2.28 14.59 -0.58
N ALA A 41 -2.47 13.30 -0.32
CA ALA A 41 -3.69 12.76 0.26
C ALA A 41 -3.75 12.91 1.80
N GLY A 42 -2.70 13.43 2.45
CA GLY A 42 -2.64 13.59 3.91
C GLY A 42 -2.57 12.26 4.67
N ILE A 43 -2.17 11.17 4.00
CA ILE A 43 -2.08 9.84 4.60
C ILE A 43 -0.78 9.75 5.41
N ASP A 44 -0.87 9.37 6.68
CA ASP A 44 0.32 9.02 7.47
C ASP A 44 0.74 7.57 7.16
N PRO A 45 1.82 7.36 6.37
CA PRO A 45 2.20 6.02 5.94
C PRO A 45 2.60 5.12 7.11
N ARG A 46 3.00 5.68 8.27
CA ARG A 46 3.41 4.91 9.45
C ARG A 46 2.25 4.17 10.11
N LYS A 47 1.01 4.61 9.87
CA LYS A 47 -0.21 3.94 10.33
C LYS A 47 -0.61 2.75 9.45
N GLY A 48 0.14 2.49 8.38
CA GLY A 48 -0.24 1.52 7.36
C GLY A 48 -1.31 2.07 6.42
N ILE A 49 -1.70 1.25 5.45
CA ILE A 49 -2.73 1.57 4.46
C ILE A 49 -3.67 0.39 4.28
N THR A 50 -4.92 0.69 3.93
CA THR A 50 -5.88 -0.30 3.42
C THR A 50 -6.05 -0.05 1.92
N VAL A 51 -5.82 -1.08 1.11
CA VAL A 51 -5.94 -1.03 -0.35
C VAL A 51 -7.19 -1.80 -0.73
N THR A 52 -8.11 -1.13 -1.43
CA THR A 52 -9.28 -1.76 -2.04
C THR A 52 -9.00 -2.02 -3.51
N ILE A 53 -9.18 -3.26 -3.96
CA ILE A 53 -8.97 -3.70 -5.34
C ILE A 53 -10.32 -4.00 -5.97
N GLU A 54 -10.58 -3.34 -7.08
CA GLU A 54 -11.79 -3.48 -7.90
C GLU A 54 -11.40 -3.81 -9.34
N GLU A 55 -12.26 -4.57 -10.02
CA GLU A 55 -12.10 -4.83 -11.45
C GLU A 55 -12.29 -3.53 -12.24
N ALA A 56 -11.38 -3.24 -13.17
CA ALA A 56 -11.51 -2.10 -14.06
C ALA A 56 -12.70 -2.30 -15.02
N LYS A 57 -13.37 -1.21 -15.40
CA LYS A 57 -14.47 -1.22 -16.37
C LYS A 57 -13.98 -1.36 -17.80
#